data_AF-A0A8R1ERY2-F1
#
_entry.id   AF-A0A8R1ERY2-F1
#
_cell.length_a   1.000
_cell.length_b   1.000
_cell.length_c   1.000
_cell.angle_alpha   90.00
_cell.angle_beta   90.00
_cell.angle_gamma   90.00
#
_symmetry.space_group_name_H-M   'P 1'
#
loop_
_entity.id
_entity.type
_entity.pdbx_description
1 polymer ?
#
loop_
_entity_poly.entity_id
_entity_poly.type
_entity_poly.pdbx_seq_one_letter_code
_entity_poly.pdbx_strand_id
1 'polypeptide(L)'
;MTLLYKIFIRPILEYGTTITSPLKQGDSKAIESVQNAFTRRLYCRQKGHYHRSDDKDYKTAAQKNELFNLTSLECRRKWIDKKFVSKMLAGKVDINTSNFFTVTCQNRTRAKTELTLCRT
;
A
#
# COMPACT_ATOMS: atom_id res chain seq x y z
N MET A 1 12.73 4.20 -16.62
CA MET A 1 13.13 3.43 -15.41
C MET A 1 12.00 3.19 -14.41
N THR A 2 11.03 4.10 -14.25
CA THR A 2 9.81 3.85 -13.45
C THR A 2 8.94 2.71 -14.00
N LEU A 3 8.98 2.47 -15.32
CA LEU A 3 8.33 1.31 -15.96
C LEU A 3 8.87 -0.03 -15.44
N LEU A 4 10.18 -0.15 -15.24
CA LEU A 4 10.80 -1.38 -14.73
C LEU A 4 10.29 -1.71 -13.32
N TYR A 5 10.19 -0.69 -12.46
CA TYR A 5 9.59 -0.85 -11.13
C TYR A 5 8.13 -1.33 -11.21
N LYS A 6 7.33 -0.72 -12.11
CA LYS A 6 5.92 -1.09 -12.31
C LYS A 6 5.74 -2.52 -12.83
N ILE A 7 6.66 -3.02 -13.66
CA ILE A 7 6.56 -4.35 -14.27
C ILE A 7 7.06 -5.44 -13.32
N PHE A 8 8.19 -5.23 -12.65
CA PHE A 8 8.84 -6.31 -11.89
C PHE A 8 8.59 -6.24 -10.39
N ILE A 9 8.68 -5.05 -9.79
CA ILE A 9 8.61 -4.90 -8.33
C ILE A 9 7.17 -4.78 -7.85
N ARG A 10 6.36 -4.03 -8.60
CA ARG A 10 4.99 -3.72 -8.20
C ARG A 10 4.11 -4.98 -8.07
N PRO A 11 4.13 -5.96 -8.99
CA PRO A 11 3.36 -7.19 -8.82
C PRO A 11 3.81 -7.95 -7.58
N ILE A 12 5.11 -8.07 -7.31
CA ILE A 12 5.61 -8.80 -6.13
C ILE A 12 5.11 -8.17 -4.82
N LEU A 13 5.05 -6.84 -4.76
CA LEU A 13 4.68 -6.12 -3.53
C LEU A 13 3.17 -5.88 -3.37
N GLU A 14 2.43 -5.81 -4.47
CA GLU A 14 0.99 -5.50 -4.48
C GLU A 14 0.10 -6.70 -4.79
N TYR A 15 0.65 -7.84 -5.22
CA TYR A 15 -0.14 -9.02 -5.46
C TYR A 15 -0.68 -9.60 -4.14
N GLY A 16 -1.97 -9.95 -4.14
CA GLY A 16 -2.61 -10.64 -3.02
C GLY A 16 -2.68 -9.83 -1.72
N THR A 17 -2.42 -8.52 -1.72
CA THR A 17 -2.33 -7.73 -0.47
C THR A 17 -3.62 -7.73 0.34
N THR A 18 -4.77 -7.91 -0.31
CA THR A 18 -6.08 -8.00 0.34
C THR A 18 -6.24 -9.27 1.17
N ILE A 19 -5.46 -10.32 0.89
CA ILE A 19 -5.47 -11.60 1.60
C ILE A 19 -4.30 -11.65 2.59
N THR A 20 -3.11 -11.28 2.14
CA THR A 20 -1.86 -11.39 2.92
C THR A 20 -1.39 -10.01 3.38
N SER A 21 -2.27 -9.27 4.07
CA SER A 21 -1.90 -7.98 4.65
C SER A 21 -1.13 -8.19 5.96
N PRO A 22 0.05 -7.59 6.15
CA PRO A 22 0.82 -7.70 7.39
C PRO A 22 0.04 -7.08 8.55
N LEU A 23 -0.18 -7.88 9.60
CA LEU A 23 -0.84 -7.42 10.82
C LEU A 23 0.12 -6.69 11.76
N LYS A 24 1.40 -7.06 11.73
CA LYS A 24 2.44 -6.46 12.58
C LYS A 24 3.14 -5.33 11.85
N GLN A 25 3.46 -4.26 12.57
CA GLN A 25 4.20 -3.12 12.03
C GLN A 25 5.59 -3.51 11.49
N GLY A 26 6.23 -4.51 12.10
CA GLY A 26 7.53 -5.04 11.65
C GLY A 26 7.47 -5.61 10.23
N ASP A 27 6.44 -6.40 9.94
CA ASP A 27 6.24 -7.01 8.62
C ASP A 27 5.94 -5.93 7.57
N SER A 28 5.14 -4.93 7.92
CA SER A 28 4.90 -3.76 7.05
C SER A 28 6.19 -3.02 6.69
N LYS A 29 7.07 -2.80 7.69
CA LYS A 29 8.38 -2.18 7.47
C LYS A 29 9.30 -3.07 6.62
N ALA A 30 9.28 -4.39 6.84
CA ALA A 30 10.06 -5.33 6.05
C ALA A 30 9.67 -5.29 4.57
N ILE A 31 8.37 -5.23 4.27
CA ILE A 31 7.88 -5.14 2.89
C ILE A 31 8.23 -3.77 2.27
N GLU A 32 8.09 -2.66 3.01
CA GLU A 32 8.52 -1.33 2.55
C GLU A 32 10.05 -1.29 2.30
N SER A 33 10.84 -2.05 3.06
CA SER A 33 12.29 -2.15 2.87
C SER A 33 12.67 -2.68 1.49
N VAL A 34 11.85 -3.55 0.89
CA VAL A 34 12.07 -4.08 -0.47
C VAL A 34 11.95 -2.96 -1.51
N GLN A 35 10.92 -2.11 -1.41
CA GLN A 35 10.81 -0.91 -2.24
C GLN A 35 12.02 0.01 -2.02
N ASN A 36 12.38 0.27 -0.77
CA ASN A 36 13.47 1.19 -0.42
C ASN A 36 14.84 0.71 -0.92
N ALA A 37 15.08 -0.61 -0.91
CA ALA A 37 16.28 -1.23 -1.45
C ALA A 37 16.34 -1.05 -2.97
N PHE A 38 15.21 -1.22 -3.67
CA PHE A 38 15.14 -1.01 -5.10
C PHE A 38 15.38 0.46 -5.48
N THR A 39 14.67 1.40 -4.84
CA THR A 39 14.84 2.84 -5.13
C THR A 39 16.26 3.32 -4.79
N ARG A 40 16.89 2.77 -3.75
CA ARG A 40 18.30 3.04 -3.44
C ARG A 40 19.22 2.57 -4.57
N ARG A 41 19.07 1.32 -5.03
CA ARG A 41 19.88 0.78 -6.14
C ARG A 41 19.69 1.58 -7.42
N LEU A 42 18.46 1.99 -7.71
CA LEU A 42 18.15 2.81 -8.87
C LEU A 42 18.82 4.19 -8.77
N TYR A 43 18.75 4.84 -7.61
CA TYR A 43 19.40 6.12 -7.36
C TYR A 43 20.92 6.03 -7.51
N CYS A 44 21.55 5.00 -6.94
CA CYS A 44 23.00 4.77 -7.09
C CYS A 44 23.39 4.58 -8.56
N ARG A 45 22.59 3.85 -9.35
CA ARG A 45 22.84 3.67 -10.80
C ARG A 45 22.71 4.98 -11.57
N GLN A 46 21.75 5.84 -11.22
CA GLN A 46 21.58 7.15 -11.88
C GLN A 46 22.75 8.10 -11.59
N LYS A 47 23.31 8.05 -10.37
CA LYS A 47 24.42 8.90 -9.95
C LYS A 47 25.81 8.31 -10.25
N GLY A 48 25.88 7.05 -10.66
CA GLY A 48 27.12 6.37 -11.03
C GLY A 48 27.98 5.87 -9.87
N HIS A 49 27.53 6.02 -8.61
CA HIS A 49 28.26 5.55 -7.42
C HIS A 49 27.32 5.24 -6.25
N TYR A 50 27.81 4.45 -5.30
CA TYR A 50 27.06 4.12 -4.08
C TYR A 50 27.10 5.27 -3.08
N HIS A 51 25.91 5.71 -2.67
CA HIS A 51 25.77 6.74 -1.64
C HIS A 51 25.67 6.07 -0.27
N ARG A 52 26.45 6.60 0.65
CA ARG A 52 26.41 6.32 2.09
C ARG A 52 25.56 7.39 2.79
N SER A 53 25.22 7.14 4.06
CA SER A 53 24.34 8.00 4.84
C SER A 53 24.96 9.34 5.25
N ASP A 54 26.29 9.40 5.25
CA ASP A 54 27.13 10.57 5.53
C ASP A 54 27.32 11.50 4.30
N ASP A 55 26.99 11.02 3.11
CA ASP A 55 27.12 11.82 1.89
C ASP A 55 26.09 12.96 1.84
N LYS A 56 26.54 14.14 1.41
CA LYS A 56 25.68 15.33 1.27
C LYS A 56 24.52 15.13 0.28
N ASP A 57 24.71 14.24 -0.70
CA ASP A 57 23.74 13.88 -1.73
C ASP A 57 22.85 12.69 -1.33
N TYR A 58 22.95 12.22 -0.09
CA TYR A 58 22.09 11.16 0.43
C TYR A 58 20.63 11.62 0.46
N LYS A 59 19.75 10.80 -0.13
CA LYS A 59 18.31 11.04 -0.12
C LYS A 59 17.59 10.02 0.76
N THR A 60 16.69 10.52 1.59
CA THR A 60 15.81 9.68 2.42
C THR A 60 14.85 8.85 1.54
N ALA A 61 14.21 7.84 2.13
CA ALA A 61 13.21 7.02 1.43
C ALA A 61 12.09 7.89 0.81
N ALA A 62 11.58 8.86 1.57
CA ALA A 62 10.54 9.78 1.11
C ALA A 62 11.01 10.64 -0.08
N GLN A 63 12.21 11.22 0.02
CA GLN A 63 12.78 12.04 -1.07
C GLN A 63 13.06 11.21 -2.34
N LYS A 64 13.49 9.96 -2.19
CA LYS A 64 13.65 9.05 -3.34
C LYS A 64 12.30 8.70 -3.95
N ASN A 65 11.29 8.45 -3.12
CA ASN A 65 9.94 8.17 -3.60
C ASN A 65 9.39 9.35 -4.41
N GLU A 66 9.55 10.58 -3.91
CA GLU A 66 9.19 11.80 -4.62
C GLU A 66 9.94 11.95 -5.94
N LEU A 67 11.27 11.74 -5.93
CA LEU A 67 12.11 11.79 -7.13
C LEU A 67 11.64 10.81 -8.23
N PHE A 68 11.13 9.63 -7.82
CA PHE A 68 10.64 8.61 -8.75
C PHE A 68 9.13 8.67 -8.99
N ASN A 69 8.43 9.70 -8.48
CA ASN A 69 6.98 9.84 -8.54
C ASN A 69 6.25 8.59 -7.99
N LEU A 70 6.75 8.05 -6.87
CA LEU A 70 6.20 6.91 -6.16
C LEU A 70 5.56 7.37 -4.85
N THR A 71 4.39 6.82 -4.53
CA THR A 71 3.83 6.89 -3.18
C THR A 71 4.39 5.76 -2.32
N SER A 72 4.33 5.89 -0.99
CA SER A 72 4.71 4.79 -0.09
C SER A 72 3.94 3.51 -0.42
N LEU A 73 4.57 2.35 -0.18
CA LEU A 73 3.90 1.07 -0.39
C LEU A 73 2.70 0.93 0.54
N GLU A 74 2.85 1.36 1.79
CA GLU A 74 1.75 1.40 2.76
C GLU A 74 0.52 2.13 2.22
N CYS A 75 0.68 3.34 1.66
CA CYS A 75 -0.45 4.10 1.11
C CYS A 75 -1.13 3.37 -0.05
N ARG A 76 -0.33 2.72 -0.93
CA ARG A 76 -0.88 1.96 -2.07
C ARG A 76 -1.67 0.75 -1.59
N ARG A 77 -1.15 0.01 -0.61
CA ARG A 77 -1.84 -1.14 -0.01
C ARG A 77 -3.14 -0.75 0.68
N LYS A 78 -3.12 0.32 1.49
CA LYS A 78 -4.34 0.89 2.10
C LYS A 78 -5.39 1.26 1.07
N TRP A 79 -4.97 1.81 -0.08
CA TRP A 79 -5.90 2.16 -1.15
C TRP A 79 -6.51 0.93 -1.81
N ILE A 80 -5.72 -0.13 -2.04
CA ILE A 80 -6.21 -1.42 -2.56
C ILE A 80 -7.24 -2.03 -1.60
N ASP A 81 -6.93 -2.04 -0.30
CA ASP A 81 -7.83 -2.59 0.73
C ASP A 81 -9.14 -1.80 0.80
N LYS A 82 -9.06 -0.46 0.79
CA LYS A 82 -10.24 0.42 0.73
C LYS A 82 -11.10 0.13 -0.51
N LYS A 83 -10.47 -0.04 -1.67
CA LYS A 83 -11.18 -0.36 -2.91
C LYS A 83 -11.85 -1.73 -2.83
N PHE A 84 -11.20 -2.71 -2.21
CA PHE A 84 -11.74 -4.05 -2.00
C PHE A 84 -12.98 -4.01 -1.09
N VAL A 85 -12.89 -3.36 0.07
CA VAL A 85 -14.02 -3.18 0.99
C VAL A 85 -15.19 -2.47 0.30
N SER A 86 -14.91 -1.40 -0.46
CA SER A 86 -15.95 -0.71 -1.22
C SER A 86 -16.65 -1.62 -2.24
N LYS A 87 -15.93 -2.54 -2.89
CA LYS A 87 -16.53 -3.53 -3.79
C LYS A 87 -17.34 -4.60 -3.05
N MET A 88 -16.88 -5.03 -1.87
CA MET A 88 -17.63 -5.96 -1.02
C MET A 88 -18.98 -5.36 -0.62
N LEU A 89 -18.98 -4.12 -0.11
CA LEU A 89 -20.19 -3.41 0.27
C LEU A 89 -21.17 -3.19 -0.89
N ALA A 90 -20.64 -3.02 -2.11
CA ALA A 90 -21.44 -2.89 -3.32
C ALA A 90 -21.96 -4.24 -3.88
N GLY A 91 -21.66 -5.38 -3.23
CA GLY A 91 -22.04 -6.71 -3.70
C GLY A 91 -21.32 -7.16 -4.98
N LYS A 92 -20.18 -6.52 -5.32
CA LYS A 92 -19.39 -6.84 -6.53
C LYS A 92 -18.32 -7.91 -6.29
N VAL A 93 -18.30 -8.49 -5.10
CA VAL A 93 -17.38 -9.55 -4.69
C VAL A 93 -18.24 -10.69 -4.19
N ASP A 94 -17.95 -11.90 -4.66
CA ASP A 94 -18.66 -13.12 -4.29
C ASP A 94 -18.20 -13.63 -2.91
N ILE A 95 -18.42 -12.80 -1.88
CA ILE A 95 -18.11 -13.09 -0.48
C ILE A 95 -19.31 -12.62 0.34
N ASN A 96 -19.74 -13.45 1.28
CA ASN A 96 -20.83 -13.10 2.18
C ASN A 96 -20.39 -11.98 3.13
N THR A 97 -20.74 -10.74 2.79
CA THR A 97 -20.25 -9.54 3.47
C THR A 97 -20.82 -9.40 4.89
N SER A 98 -22.00 -10.00 5.16
CA SER A 98 -22.63 -9.97 6.49
C SER A 98 -21.83 -10.72 7.56
N ASN A 99 -20.99 -11.68 7.16
CA ASN A 99 -20.10 -12.38 8.09
C ASN A 99 -19.00 -11.48 8.64
N PHE A 100 -18.67 -10.38 7.95
CA PHE A 100 -17.54 -9.51 8.28
C PHE A 100 -17.99 -8.15 8.80
N PHE A 101 -19.07 -7.61 8.25
CA PHE A 101 -19.54 -6.26 8.56
C PHE A 101 -21.05 -6.24 8.84
N THR A 102 -21.43 -5.50 9.88
CA THR A 102 -22.80 -5.04 10.06
C THR A 102 -22.93 -3.64 9.47
N VAL A 103 -23.73 -3.51 8.42
CA VAL A 103 -24.02 -2.22 7.79
C VAL A 103 -25.28 -1.65 8.42
N THR A 104 -25.16 -0.59 9.22
CA THR A 104 -26.32 0.13 9.76
C THR A 104 -26.72 1.24 8.78
N CYS A 105 -27.67 0.91 7.92
CA CYS A 105 -28.30 1.89 7.03
C CYS A 105 -29.34 2.69 7.83
N GLN A 106 -29.03 3.93 8.17
CA GLN A 106 -30.03 4.83 8.75
C GLN A 106 -30.81 5.52 7.61
N ASN A 107 -32.13 5.34 7.57
CA ASN A 107 -33.02 5.91 6.54
C ASN A 107 -33.21 7.44 6.64
N ARG A 108 -32.43 8.13 7.47
CA ARG A 108 -32.47 9.59 7.61
C ARG A 108 -31.55 10.20 6.56
N THR A 109 -32.05 11.17 5.79
CA THR A 109 -31.38 11.81 4.64
C THR A 109 -30.02 12.46 4.95
N ARG A 110 -29.66 12.63 6.24
CA ARG A 110 -28.38 13.19 6.72
C ARG A 110 -27.62 12.26 7.67
N ALA A 111 -28.10 11.04 7.88
CA ALA A 111 -27.41 10.11 8.75
C ALA A 111 -26.18 9.52 8.05
N LYS A 112 -25.10 9.38 8.82
CA LYS A 112 -23.87 8.78 8.35
C LYS A 112 -24.06 7.26 8.35
N THR A 113 -23.79 6.60 7.23
CA THR A 113 -23.70 5.14 7.19
C THR A 113 -22.53 4.71 8.07
N GLU A 114 -22.80 3.92 9.09
CA GLU A 114 -21.78 3.37 9.98
C GLU A 114 -21.48 1.92 9.58
N LEU A 115 -20.19 1.60 9.54
CA LEU A 115 -19.69 0.27 9.25
C LEU A 115 -19.01 -0.25 10.51
N THR A 116 -19.64 -1.21 11.16
CA THR A 116 -19.11 -1.87 12.33
C THR A 116 -18.59 -3.25 11.94
N LEU A 117 -17.38 -3.56 12.39
CA LEU A 117 -16.73 -4.85 12.14
C LEU A 117 -17.33 -5.88 13.08
N CYS A 118 -17.81 -7.01 12.55
CA CYS A 118 -18.26 -8.12 13.40
C CYS A 118 -17.05 -8.66 14.15
N ARG A 119 -17.06 -8.59 15.48
CA ARG A 119 -16.07 -9.28 16.31
C ARG A 119 -16.40 -10.78 16.25
N THR A 120 -15.57 -11.54 15.56
CA THR A 120 -15.48 -13.00 15.72
C THR A 120 -14.83 -13.35 17.04
#